data_AF-A0A6G3SAT0-F1
#
_entry.id   AF-A0A6G3SAT0-F1
#
_cell.length_a   1.000
_cell.length_b   1.000
_cell.length_c   1.000
_cell.angle_alpha   90.00
_cell.angle_beta   90.00
_cell.angle_gamma   90.00
#
_symmetry.space_group_name_H-M   'P 1'
#
loop_
_entity.id
_entity.type
_entity.pdbx_description
1 polymer ?
#
loop_
_entity_poly.entity_id
_entity_poly.type
_entity_poly.pdbx_seq_one_letter_code
_entity_poly.pdbx_strand_id
1 'polypeptide(L)'
;MPPTTVPKTKDATASVRCTQKYAVGSPASSKARPLPSFHRFLTKVIQMNQLHTPKASRNQETGRLSFIHSVSPAAFAHRRRGGAGETQNTSAETYGSCTCTFSTVPASHASYMSYMKKSTQPTRATGPLRATLLTTSAVLLTASALSLTPALPASAADQPDKEPSKSATKKAGPPANMSKIGGPQLGKPGTQVNLGAGAPVLPKDLTAKSWIVTDAESGDVLASHNAHWQLPPASTLKMLFADTLLPKFPKTTTHKVVPSDLAGMGAGSSLVGVKENFTYTVHDLWLGVFLRSGNDAVHVLSAMNHGVPQTVKDMQAHAQDLQAMDTNVVSPDGYDAPGQHSSAYDLTLFARSGLQKADFREYASTATAKFPESQKKGKTTSRFEIQNTNRLLTGDVGLDAYKGIAGVKNGNTTNAGATFTGVAERNKKVLLVTVMNPDSKESHAVYKETARLLDWGFQADGKVTPVGTLVPPKSAKSPGSGTAGSASPQGEAGPAKPAAHATASTDNSSGVGIALAITGGVLVVLAGGVFLVRKKWPLRAKS
;
A
#
# COMPACT_ATOMS: atom_id res chain seq x y z
N MET A 1 63.98 -13.54 33.42
CA MET A 1 64.17 -14.75 32.60
C MET A 1 62.83 -15.50 32.53
N PRO A 2 62.52 -16.13 31.37
CA PRO A 2 61.21 -16.75 31.02
C PRO A 2 61.07 -18.15 31.70
N PRO A 3 60.17 -19.09 31.32
CA PRO A 3 58.83 -19.04 30.69
C PRO A 3 57.73 -19.95 31.36
N THR A 4 56.46 -19.67 31.04
CA THR A 4 55.42 -20.53 30.38
C THR A 4 54.93 -21.91 30.92
N THR A 5 53.59 -22.07 30.84
CA THR A 5 52.75 -23.19 30.27
C THR A 5 52.12 -24.33 31.12
N VAL A 6 50.77 -24.27 31.23
CA VAL A 6 49.64 -25.23 30.95
C VAL A 6 49.85 -26.76 31.06
N PRO A 7 48.83 -27.53 31.52
CA PRO A 7 47.95 -28.36 30.63
C PRO A 7 46.47 -28.41 31.12
N LYS A 8 45.44 -29.03 30.50
CA LYS A 8 44.90 -29.21 29.12
C LYS A 8 43.54 -29.98 29.26
N THR A 9 42.52 -29.56 28.50
CA THR A 9 41.40 -30.29 27.82
C THR A 9 40.89 -31.68 28.25
N LYS A 10 39.54 -31.83 28.25
CA LYS A 10 38.81 -33.01 27.70
C LYS A 10 37.52 -32.57 26.98
N ASP A 11 37.50 -32.74 25.66
CA ASP A 11 36.32 -32.84 24.81
C ASP A 11 36.01 -34.33 24.55
N ALA A 12 34.73 -34.69 24.48
CA ALA A 12 34.26 -35.95 23.92
C ALA A 12 33.00 -35.74 23.06
N THR A 13 33.16 -36.12 21.80
CA THR A 13 32.20 -36.07 20.68
C THR A 13 31.12 -37.16 20.79
N ALA A 14 29.87 -36.83 20.43
CA ALA A 14 28.90 -37.82 19.96
C ALA A 14 28.10 -37.26 18.78
N SER A 15 28.40 -37.79 17.60
CA SER A 15 27.70 -37.59 16.33
C SER A 15 26.54 -38.58 16.24
N VAL A 16 25.34 -38.12 15.85
CA VAL A 16 24.31 -39.00 15.29
C VAL A 16 23.79 -38.37 13.99
N ARG A 17 24.21 -38.96 12.88
CA ARG A 17 23.60 -38.82 11.56
C ARG A 17 22.26 -39.54 11.58
N CYS A 18 21.20 -38.87 11.15
CA CYS A 18 20.04 -39.55 10.58
C CYS A 18 19.74 -38.91 9.22
N THR A 19 20.27 -39.55 8.18
CA THR A 19 19.90 -39.30 6.79
C THR A 19 18.70 -40.17 6.47
N GLN A 20 17.53 -39.56 6.24
CA GLN A 20 16.41 -40.26 5.60
C GLN A 20 16.23 -39.69 4.19
N LYS A 21 16.67 -40.50 3.22
CA LYS A 21 16.50 -40.28 1.78
C LYS A 21 15.00 -40.30 1.46
N TYR A 22 14.48 -39.26 0.84
CA TYR A 22 13.25 -39.35 0.06
C TYR A 22 13.62 -39.50 -1.40
N ALA A 23 13.14 -40.59 -1.99
CA ALA A 23 13.30 -40.90 -3.40
C ALA A 23 12.44 -39.97 -4.25
N VAL A 24 13.03 -39.50 -5.35
CA VAL A 24 12.41 -38.73 -6.41
C VAL A 24 11.53 -39.71 -7.21
N GLY A 25 10.24 -39.38 -7.34
CA GLY A 25 9.31 -40.13 -8.18
C GLY A 25 8.02 -39.35 -8.40
N SER A 26 7.76 -38.97 -9.64
CA SER A 26 6.43 -38.66 -10.18
C SER A 26 6.22 -39.68 -11.32
N PRO A 27 5.01 -40.22 -11.53
CA PRO A 27 3.98 -39.42 -12.20
C PRO A 27 2.52 -39.64 -11.73
N ALA A 28 1.71 -38.62 -12.00
CA ALA A 28 0.28 -38.61 -12.37
C ALA A 28 -0.81 -39.34 -11.55
N SER A 29 -1.89 -38.57 -11.31
CA SER A 29 -3.28 -38.98 -11.03
C SER A 29 -3.64 -39.42 -9.60
N SER A 30 -4.47 -38.62 -8.91
CA SER A 30 -5.79 -39.07 -8.45
C SER A 30 -6.56 -37.97 -7.73
N LYS A 31 -7.88 -37.99 -7.94
CA LYS A 31 -8.90 -37.20 -7.24
C LYS A 31 -8.83 -37.47 -5.73
N ALA A 32 -8.42 -36.49 -4.92
CA ALA A 32 -8.59 -36.55 -3.47
C ALA A 32 -9.10 -35.20 -2.95
N ARG A 33 -10.28 -35.21 -2.31
CA ARG A 33 -10.80 -34.07 -1.53
C ARG A 33 -10.14 -34.09 -0.14
N PRO A 34 -9.69 -32.96 0.42
CA PRO A 34 -9.10 -32.95 1.75
C PRO A 34 -10.16 -33.21 2.83
N LEU A 35 -9.79 -34.04 3.82
CA LEU A 35 -10.65 -34.49 4.91
C LEU A 35 -11.01 -33.34 5.88
N PRO A 36 -12.22 -33.33 6.48
CA PRO A 36 -12.71 -32.29 7.39
C PRO A 36 -11.85 -32.05 8.65
N SER A 37 -10.96 -32.98 9.00
CA SER A 37 -10.11 -32.93 10.20
C SER A 37 -8.97 -31.91 10.08
N PHE A 38 -8.43 -31.70 8.88
CA PHE A 38 -7.35 -30.74 8.64
C PHE A 38 -7.83 -29.28 8.81
N HIS A 39 -9.07 -29.01 8.39
CA HIS A 39 -9.68 -27.70 8.59
C HIS A 39 -9.89 -27.43 10.07
N ARG A 40 -10.41 -28.40 10.83
CA ARG A 40 -10.64 -28.27 12.27
C ARG A 40 -9.33 -28.14 13.07
N PHE A 41 -8.24 -28.76 12.61
CA PHE A 41 -6.91 -28.60 13.20
C PHE A 41 -6.32 -27.20 12.96
N LEU A 42 -6.40 -26.68 11.73
CA LEU A 42 -5.98 -25.31 11.39
C LEU A 42 -6.79 -24.25 12.15
N THR A 43 -8.12 -24.42 12.26
CA THR A 43 -8.97 -23.53 13.05
C THR A 43 -8.55 -23.49 14.52
N LYS A 44 -8.19 -24.64 15.10
CA LYS A 44 -7.80 -24.74 16.51
C LYS A 44 -6.41 -24.13 16.77
N VAL A 45 -5.48 -24.26 15.83
CA VAL A 45 -4.15 -23.62 15.91
C VAL A 45 -4.24 -22.10 15.74
N ILE A 46 -5.14 -21.61 14.87
CA ILE A 46 -5.42 -20.17 14.73
C ILE A 46 -6.05 -19.60 16.02
N GLN A 47 -6.96 -20.34 16.65
CA GLN A 47 -7.66 -19.91 17.86
C GLN A 47 -6.75 -19.92 19.11
N MET A 48 -5.75 -20.81 19.19
CA MET A 48 -4.80 -20.88 20.30
C MET A 48 -3.78 -19.74 20.31
N ASN A 49 -3.37 -19.24 19.13
CA ASN A 49 -2.44 -18.11 19.03
C ASN A 49 -3.09 -16.76 19.37
N GLN A 50 -4.43 -16.66 19.35
CA GLN A 50 -5.15 -15.43 19.67
C GLN A 50 -5.33 -15.15 21.18
N LEU A 51 -5.13 -16.16 22.04
CA LEU A 51 -5.38 -16.05 23.48
C LEU A 51 -4.21 -15.45 24.29
N HIS A 52 -3.04 -15.19 23.67
CA HIS A 52 -1.83 -14.75 24.38
C HIS A 52 -1.23 -13.41 23.90
N THR A 53 -1.92 -12.63 23.07
CA THR A 53 -1.39 -11.34 22.59
C THR A 53 -1.70 -10.20 23.57
N PRO A 54 -0.72 -9.37 23.98
CA PRO A 54 -0.99 -8.17 24.78
C PRO A 54 -1.90 -7.18 24.03
N LYS A 55 -2.76 -6.46 24.77
CA LYS A 55 -3.76 -5.54 24.21
C LYS A 55 -3.11 -4.46 23.33
N ALA A 56 -3.36 -4.54 22.02
CA ALA A 56 -3.03 -3.52 21.02
C ALA A 56 -3.83 -2.20 21.15
N SER A 57 -4.58 -2.01 22.25
CA SER A 57 -5.45 -0.83 22.46
C SER A 57 -4.67 0.48 22.58
N ARG A 58 -3.40 0.41 22.99
CA ARG A 58 -2.62 1.60 23.35
C ARG A 58 -2.27 2.53 22.16
N ASN A 59 -2.23 2.01 20.93
CA ASN A 59 -2.09 2.84 19.72
C ASN A 59 -3.44 3.34 19.16
N GLN A 60 -4.56 2.77 19.63
CA GLN A 60 -5.93 3.17 19.23
C GLN A 60 -6.46 4.33 20.09
N GLU A 61 -5.93 4.51 21.30
CA GLU A 61 -6.28 5.62 22.22
C GLU A 61 -5.65 6.97 21.81
N THR A 62 -4.65 6.95 20.93
CA THR A 62 -4.21 8.14 20.19
C THR A 62 -5.25 8.48 19.12
N GLY A 63 -6.22 9.32 19.50
CA GLY A 63 -7.41 9.65 18.73
C GLY A 63 -7.15 9.98 17.25
N ARG A 64 -7.96 9.37 16.38
CA ARG A 64 -8.24 9.67 14.96
C ARG A 64 -7.36 10.77 14.34
N LEU A 65 -6.07 10.48 14.16
CA LEU A 65 -5.09 11.41 13.63
C LEU A 65 -5.32 11.62 12.12
N SER A 66 -5.54 12.87 11.71
CA SER A 66 -5.42 13.28 10.32
C SER A 66 -3.94 13.53 10.04
N PHE A 67 -3.25 12.50 9.52
CA PHE A 67 -1.80 12.52 9.31
C PHE A 67 -1.32 13.46 8.20
N ILE A 68 -2.22 14.00 7.37
CA ILE A 68 -1.84 14.90 6.28
C ILE A 68 -2.95 15.95 6.13
N HIS A 69 -2.56 17.23 6.13
CA HIS A 69 -3.47 18.33 5.80
C HIS A 69 -3.88 18.24 4.33
N SER A 70 -5.16 18.48 4.01
CA SER A 70 -5.62 18.48 2.62
C SER A 70 -4.91 19.58 1.83
N VAL A 71 -4.17 19.21 0.79
CA VAL A 71 -3.43 20.13 -0.10
C VAL A 71 -4.24 20.56 -1.34
N SER A 72 -5.55 20.28 -1.37
CA SER A 72 -6.43 20.73 -2.45
C SER A 72 -7.10 22.06 -2.10
N PRO A 73 -7.14 23.06 -3.01
CA PRO A 73 -8.02 24.21 -2.86
C PRO A 73 -9.47 23.73 -2.75
N ALA A 74 -10.25 24.35 -1.87
CA ALA A 74 -11.67 24.02 -1.70
C ALA A 74 -12.38 24.03 -3.08
N ALA A 75 -12.96 22.89 -3.46
CA ALA A 75 -13.77 22.80 -4.67
C ALA A 75 -14.98 23.73 -4.52
N PHE A 76 -15.08 24.72 -5.39
CA PHE A 76 -16.27 25.55 -5.55
C PHE A 76 -17.46 24.64 -5.87
N ALA A 77 -18.42 24.59 -4.96
CA ALA A 77 -19.70 23.94 -5.22
C ALA A 77 -20.40 24.65 -6.38
N HIS A 78 -20.59 23.95 -7.50
CA HIS A 78 -21.45 24.40 -8.58
C HIS A 78 -22.90 24.48 -8.07
N ARG A 79 -23.36 25.69 -7.77
CA ARG A 79 -24.75 26.00 -7.50
C ARG A 79 -25.51 25.94 -8.83
N ARG A 80 -26.28 24.86 -9.06
CA ARG A 80 -27.26 24.82 -10.16
C ARG A 80 -28.37 25.84 -9.88
N ARG A 81 -28.68 26.59 -10.93
CA ARG A 81 -29.67 27.66 -11.03
C ARG A 81 -31.05 27.09 -11.33
N GLY A 82 -32.05 27.59 -10.62
CA GLY A 82 -33.49 27.42 -10.83
C GLY A 82 -34.19 27.44 -9.47
N GLY A 83 -35.16 28.28 -9.15
CA GLY A 83 -35.87 29.35 -9.85
C GLY A 83 -37.08 29.69 -8.98
N ALA A 84 -37.15 30.94 -8.53
CA ALA A 84 -38.27 31.73 -7.98
C ALA A 84 -39.33 31.09 -7.03
N GLY A 85 -39.50 31.73 -5.86
CA GLY A 85 -40.66 31.51 -4.99
C GLY A 85 -40.55 32.21 -3.62
N GLU A 86 -40.73 33.53 -3.63
CA GLU A 86 -41.22 34.39 -2.54
C GLU A 86 -40.40 34.68 -1.26
N THR A 87 -40.46 35.97 -0.92
CA THR A 87 -39.75 36.77 0.07
C THR A 87 -40.36 36.69 1.47
N GLN A 88 -39.53 36.65 2.51
CA GLN A 88 -39.69 37.46 3.72
C GLN A 88 -38.36 37.65 4.48
N ASN A 89 -38.25 38.82 5.10
CA ASN A 89 -37.04 39.53 5.49
C ASN A 89 -36.46 39.14 6.87
N THR A 90 -35.12 39.24 6.96
CA THR A 90 -34.26 39.67 8.10
C THR A 90 -34.35 38.92 9.43
N SER A 91 -33.28 38.45 10.06
CA SER A 91 -31.97 39.08 10.30
C SER A 91 -30.90 38.01 10.66
N ALA A 92 -29.65 38.30 10.29
CA ALA A 92 -28.51 37.40 10.38
C ALA A 92 -27.71 37.63 11.67
N GLU A 93 -27.52 36.58 12.47
CA GLU A 93 -26.46 36.50 13.48
C GLU A 93 -25.32 35.61 12.98
N THR A 94 -24.12 36.11 13.19
CA THR A 94 -22.85 35.59 12.69
C THR A 94 -22.33 34.53 13.65
N TYR A 95 -22.27 33.26 13.23
CA TYR A 95 -21.56 32.22 14.00
C TYR A 95 -20.10 32.16 13.59
N GLY A 96 -19.26 32.62 14.52
CA GLY A 96 -17.82 32.50 14.48
C GLY A 96 -17.33 31.07 14.67
N SER A 97 -16.11 30.86 14.18
CA SER A 97 -15.21 29.72 14.36
C SER A 97 -15.24 29.16 15.79
N CYS A 98 -15.79 27.96 15.98
CA CYS A 98 -15.63 27.18 17.22
C CYS A 98 -14.52 26.13 17.05
N THR A 99 -13.39 26.41 17.71
CA THR A 99 -12.41 25.41 18.15
C THR A 99 -13.02 24.60 19.28
N CYS A 100 -13.11 23.28 19.13
CA CYS A 100 -13.53 22.38 20.22
C CYS A 100 -12.30 21.63 20.77
N THR A 101 -11.81 22.08 21.92
CA THR A 101 -11.05 21.28 22.90
C THR A 101 -12.02 20.44 23.73
N PHE A 102 -11.63 19.23 24.16
CA PHE A 102 -12.07 18.49 25.38
C PHE A 102 -11.29 17.15 25.41
N SER A 103 -11.01 16.43 26.51
CA SER A 103 -10.97 16.62 27.96
C SER A 103 -10.10 15.47 28.49
N THR A 104 -9.20 15.73 29.44
CA THR A 104 -8.43 14.68 30.14
C THR A 104 -9.20 14.18 31.36
N VAL A 105 -9.24 12.85 31.53
CA VAL A 105 -9.60 12.21 32.81
C VAL A 105 -8.47 11.23 33.18
N PRO A 106 -7.91 11.27 34.41
CA PRO A 106 -6.89 10.34 34.85
C PRO A 106 -7.48 9.25 35.76
N ALA A 107 -6.94 8.02 35.66
CA ALA A 107 -6.85 7.00 36.72
C ALA A 107 -6.57 5.63 36.06
N SER A 108 -5.86 4.67 36.64
CA SER A 108 -4.97 4.56 37.80
C SER A 108 -4.42 3.12 37.73
N HIS A 109 -3.18 2.92 38.18
CA HIS A 109 -2.58 1.62 38.41
C HIS A 109 -3.41 0.75 39.37
N ALA A 110 -3.54 -0.55 39.08
CA ALA A 110 -3.70 -1.59 40.10
C ALA A 110 -3.23 -2.97 39.58
N SER A 111 -2.37 -3.58 40.40
CA SER A 111 -1.72 -4.88 40.25
C SER A 111 -2.71 -6.05 40.32
N TYR A 112 -2.36 -7.20 39.72
CA TYR A 112 -2.87 -8.48 40.22
C TYR A 112 -1.88 -9.64 40.04
N MET A 113 -1.55 -10.25 41.18
CA MET A 113 -0.82 -11.50 41.32
C MET A 113 -1.77 -12.71 41.16
N SER A 114 -1.25 -13.74 40.50
CA SER A 114 -1.32 -15.18 40.84
C SER A 114 -2.63 -15.78 41.38
N TYR A 115 -3.19 -16.75 40.64
CA TYR A 115 -3.69 -17.99 41.27
C TYR A 115 -3.73 -19.15 40.24
N MET A 116 -2.89 -20.16 40.44
CA MET A 116 -3.05 -21.50 39.87
C MET A 116 -3.97 -22.33 40.79
N LYS A 117 -4.90 -23.11 40.22
CA LYS A 117 -5.18 -24.46 40.76
C LYS A 117 -5.75 -25.43 39.72
N LYS A 118 -5.09 -26.58 39.66
CA LYS A 118 -5.37 -27.85 38.95
C LYS A 118 -6.78 -28.41 39.20
N SER A 119 -7.30 -29.16 38.24
CA SER A 119 -7.80 -30.55 38.40
C SER A 119 -8.44 -31.04 37.08
N THR A 120 -7.81 -31.93 36.32
CA THR A 120 -8.03 -33.41 36.26
C THR A 120 -9.39 -33.88 35.72
N GLN A 121 -9.36 -34.57 34.57
CA GLN A 121 -10.41 -35.45 34.02
C GLN A 121 -10.59 -36.71 34.88
N PRO A 122 -11.70 -37.46 34.67
CA PRO A 122 -11.54 -38.81 34.15
C PRO A 122 -12.62 -39.33 33.16
N THR A 123 -12.12 -40.02 32.13
CA THR A 123 -12.47 -41.34 31.55
C THR A 123 -13.91 -41.87 31.32
N ARG A 124 -14.09 -42.36 30.06
CA ARG A 124 -14.67 -43.62 29.54
C ARG A 124 -16.14 -44.01 29.80
N ALA A 125 -16.84 -44.35 28.71
CA ALA A 125 -17.69 -45.55 28.62
C ALA A 125 -17.90 -45.97 27.15
N THR A 126 -17.96 -47.28 26.96
CA THR A 126 -18.00 -48.09 25.72
C THR A 126 -19.42 -48.57 25.41
N GLY A 127 -19.73 -48.90 24.14
CA GLY A 127 -20.91 -49.72 23.76
C GLY A 127 -21.23 -49.72 22.26
N PRO A 128 -21.81 -50.81 21.67
CA PRO A 128 -21.15 -51.49 20.54
C PRO A 128 -21.98 -51.70 19.24
N LEU A 129 -21.23 -52.11 18.20
CA LEU A 129 -21.50 -53.10 17.13
C LEU A 129 -22.88 -53.16 16.41
N ARG A 130 -22.83 -53.10 15.07
CA ARG A 130 -23.34 -54.17 14.17
C ARG A 130 -22.78 -54.04 12.76
N ALA A 131 -22.37 -55.18 12.20
CA ALA A 131 -21.91 -55.39 10.84
C ALA A 131 -22.96 -56.22 10.07
N THR A 132 -23.06 -56.01 8.76
CA THR A 132 -23.64 -56.99 7.82
C THR A 132 -23.02 -56.83 6.43
N LEU A 133 -22.53 -57.96 5.89
CA LEU A 133 -22.05 -58.19 4.53
C LEU A 133 -23.20 -58.47 3.55
N LEU A 134 -22.98 -58.22 2.25
CA LEU A 134 -23.35 -59.05 1.06
C LEU A 134 -22.62 -58.40 -0.16
N THR A 135 -21.61 -59.01 -0.80
CA THR A 135 -21.65 -59.93 -1.98
C THR A 135 -22.63 -59.47 -3.06
N THR A 136 -22.39 -59.42 -4.37
CA THR A 136 -21.39 -59.92 -5.34
C THR A 136 -21.83 -59.37 -6.70
N SER A 137 -20.93 -59.23 -7.68
CA SER A 137 -21.09 -59.73 -9.07
C SER A 137 -20.17 -59.00 -10.05
N ALA A 138 -19.42 -59.82 -10.79
CA ALA A 138 -18.57 -59.46 -11.92
C ALA A 138 -19.37 -59.52 -13.23
N VAL A 139 -18.99 -58.71 -14.22
CA VAL A 139 -19.30 -58.95 -15.64
C VAL A 139 -18.07 -58.58 -16.47
N LEU A 140 -17.54 -59.58 -17.19
CA LEU A 140 -16.59 -59.43 -18.29
C LEU A 140 -17.30 -58.86 -19.52
N LEU A 141 -16.59 -58.08 -20.34
CA LEU A 141 -16.79 -58.05 -21.80
C LEU A 141 -15.51 -57.55 -22.49
N THR A 142 -14.94 -58.44 -23.30
CA THR A 142 -13.86 -58.22 -24.28
C THR A 142 -14.43 -57.69 -25.59
N ALA A 143 -13.74 -56.77 -26.27
CA ALA A 143 -13.75 -56.69 -27.74
C ALA A 143 -12.61 -55.79 -28.25
N SER A 144 -11.78 -56.37 -29.10
CA SER A 144 -10.75 -55.72 -29.91
C SER A 144 -11.38 -55.15 -31.21
N ALA A 145 -10.91 -54.01 -31.71
CA ALA A 145 -10.97 -53.70 -33.14
C ALA A 145 -9.93 -52.66 -33.55
N LEU A 146 -9.06 -53.09 -34.46
CA LEU A 146 -8.10 -52.34 -35.25
C LEU A 146 -8.84 -51.39 -36.22
N SER A 147 -8.28 -50.22 -36.50
CA SER A 147 -8.56 -49.48 -37.74
C SER A 147 -7.32 -48.69 -38.17
N LEU A 148 -6.87 -49.01 -39.38
CA LEU A 148 -5.73 -48.44 -40.10
C LEU A 148 -6.08 -47.12 -40.82
N THR A 149 -5.02 -46.44 -41.26
CA THR A 149 -4.86 -45.50 -42.40
C THR A 149 -4.90 -43.99 -42.10
N PRO A 150 -4.26 -43.14 -42.93
CA PRO A 150 -2.90 -43.25 -43.47
C PRO A 150 -2.08 -41.95 -43.29
N ALA A 151 -0.76 -42.07 -43.49
CA ALA A 151 0.19 -40.97 -43.51
C ALA A 151 0.11 -40.14 -44.82
N LEU A 152 0.28 -38.82 -44.69
CA LEU A 152 0.70 -37.93 -45.76
C LEU A 152 1.96 -37.16 -45.31
N PRO A 153 2.93 -36.93 -46.21
CA PRO A 153 4.22 -36.35 -45.85
C PRO A 153 4.14 -34.81 -45.88
N ALA A 154 4.57 -34.16 -44.80
CA ALA A 154 4.92 -32.74 -44.82
C ALA A 154 6.45 -32.63 -44.80
N SER A 155 6.97 -31.97 -45.84
CA SER A 155 8.37 -31.73 -46.12
C SER A 155 9.10 -31.12 -44.93
N ALA A 156 10.29 -31.67 -44.67
CA ALA A 156 11.28 -31.11 -43.77
C ALA A 156 11.78 -29.74 -44.29
N ALA A 157 11.93 -28.80 -43.36
CA ALA A 157 12.97 -27.78 -43.40
C ALA A 157 13.55 -27.70 -41.98
N ASP A 158 14.74 -28.29 -41.85
CA ASP A 158 15.58 -28.38 -40.67
C ASP A 158 16.11 -27.00 -40.24
N GLN A 159 15.88 -26.62 -38.98
CA GLN A 159 16.74 -25.74 -38.21
C GLN A 159 16.75 -26.27 -36.77
N PRO A 160 17.92 -26.42 -36.12
CA PRO A 160 18.01 -27.09 -34.83
C PRO A 160 17.55 -26.15 -33.71
N ASP A 161 16.38 -26.41 -33.16
CA ASP A 161 15.92 -25.79 -31.93
C ASP A 161 16.80 -26.24 -30.76
N LYS A 162 17.61 -25.31 -30.26
CA LYS A 162 18.28 -25.43 -28.97
C LYS A 162 17.21 -25.56 -27.89
N GLU A 163 17.15 -26.73 -27.23
CA GLU A 163 16.52 -26.87 -25.93
C GLU A 163 17.05 -25.77 -24.98
N PRO A 164 16.19 -25.01 -24.29
CA PRO A 164 16.66 -24.16 -23.21
C PRO A 164 17.02 -25.04 -22.02
N SER A 165 18.33 -25.32 -21.93
CA SER A 165 19.00 -25.82 -20.73
C SER A 165 18.51 -25.10 -19.48
N LYS A 166 18.14 -25.89 -18.47
CA LYS A 166 17.90 -25.46 -17.08
C LYS A 166 19.19 -24.88 -16.50
N SER A 167 19.48 -23.63 -16.83
CA SER A 167 20.52 -22.85 -16.16
C SER A 167 19.92 -22.21 -14.91
N ALA A 168 20.47 -22.58 -13.75
CA ALA A 168 20.14 -21.97 -12.47
C ALA A 168 20.21 -20.43 -12.58
N THR A 169 19.08 -19.77 -12.35
CA THR A 169 18.96 -18.32 -12.44
C THR A 169 19.87 -17.65 -11.41
N LYS A 170 20.97 -17.06 -11.88
CA LYS A 170 21.65 -16.00 -11.13
C LYS A 170 20.59 -14.95 -10.76
N LYS A 171 20.42 -14.69 -9.46
CA LYS A 171 19.51 -13.66 -8.93
C LYS A 171 19.88 -12.32 -9.59
N ALA A 172 19.07 -11.86 -10.54
CA ALA A 172 19.38 -10.65 -11.29
C ALA A 172 19.41 -9.44 -10.33
N GLY A 173 20.47 -8.65 -10.40
CA GLY A 173 20.61 -7.38 -9.68
C GLY A 173 19.70 -6.29 -10.27
N PRO A 174 19.64 -5.10 -9.63
CA PRO A 174 18.87 -3.98 -10.17
C PRO A 174 19.40 -3.56 -11.56
N PRO A 175 18.54 -3.07 -12.46
CA PRO A 175 18.97 -2.48 -13.72
C PRO A 175 19.97 -1.33 -13.50
N ALA A 176 20.94 -1.17 -14.40
CA ALA A 176 21.94 -0.11 -14.31
C ALA A 176 21.33 1.30 -14.39
N ASN A 177 20.23 1.44 -15.15
CA ASN A 177 19.47 2.67 -15.27
C ASN A 177 18.00 2.36 -14.96
N MET A 178 17.44 3.04 -13.97
CA MET A 178 16.02 3.00 -13.65
C MET A 178 15.37 4.36 -13.95
N SER A 179 14.06 4.47 -13.74
CA SER A 179 13.33 5.74 -13.86
C SER A 179 13.97 6.85 -13.03
N LYS A 180 13.90 8.09 -13.51
CA LYS A 180 14.41 9.29 -12.82
C LYS A 180 13.29 10.18 -12.30
N ILE A 181 12.04 9.69 -12.30
CA ILE A 181 10.89 10.42 -11.77
C ILE A 181 11.18 10.74 -10.29
N GLY A 182 10.96 11.97 -9.88
CA GLY A 182 11.27 12.40 -8.51
C GLY A 182 12.73 12.74 -8.25
N GLY A 183 13.66 12.47 -9.17
CA GLY A 183 15.04 12.98 -9.10
C GLY A 183 16.08 12.03 -9.70
N PRO A 184 17.22 12.57 -10.19
CA PRO A 184 18.25 11.76 -10.85
C PRO A 184 18.97 10.78 -9.92
N GLN A 185 19.03 11.04 -8.61
CA GLN A 185 19.62 10.07 -7.66
C GLN A 185 18.74 8.83 -7.52
N LEU A 186 17.40 8.97 -7.54
CA LEU A 186 16.47 7.86 -7.36
C LEU A 186 16.57 6.78 -8.45
N GLY A 187 17.02 7.16 -9.65
CA GLY A 187 17.23 6.24 -10.77
C GLY A 187 18.55 5.46 -10.75
N LYS A 188 19.41 5.71 -9.76
CA LYS A 188 20.69 5.02 -9.61
C LYS A 188 20.53 3.73 -8.78
N PRO A 189 21.24 2.64 -9.14
CA PRO A 189 21.30 1.46 -8.29
C PRO A 189 22.07 1.74 -7.00
N GLY A 190 21.80 0.93 -5.97
CA GLY A 190 22.39 1.05 -4.64
C GLY A 190 21.71 2.08 -3.76
N THR A 191 22.31 2.30 -2.59
CA THR A 191 21.79 3.22 -1.57
C THR A 191 22.11 4.67 -1.93
N GLN A 192 21.09 5.51 -1.89
CA GLN A 192 21.17 6.97 -2.09
C GLN A 192 20.78 7.66 -0.78
N VAL A 193 21.70 8.45 -0.23
CA VAL A 193 21.49 9.28 0.97
C VAL A 193 22.49 10.43 0.95
N ASN A 194 22.06 11.64 1.29
CA ASN A 194 22.93 12.81 1.44
C ASN A 194 22.96 13.21 2.92
N LEU A 195 23.93 12.66 3.67
CA LEU A 195 24.07 12.90 5.11
C LEU A 195 24.66 14.29 5.38
N GLY A 196 23.99 15.07 6.23
CA GLY A 196 24.51 16.31 6.79
C GLY A 196 25.22 16.10 8.13
N ALA A 197 25.67 17.20 8.74
CA ALA A 197 26.32 17.17 10.05
C ALA A 197 25.38 16.60 11.13
N GLY A 198 25.87 15.61 11.89
CA GLY A 198 25.10 14.98 12.98
C GLY A 198 23.97 14.04 12.53
N ALA A 199 23.86 13.75 11.22
CA ALA A 199 22.93 12.74 10.73
C ALA A 199 23.34 11.33 11.20
N PRO A 200 22.38 10.47 11.61
CA PRO A 200 22.68 9.09 11.96
C PRO A 200 23.09 8.30 10.71
N VAL A 201 24.01 7.35 10.90
CA VAL A 201 24.37 6.39 9.84
C VAL A 201 23.16 5.48 9.56
N LEU A 202 22.94 5.13 8.29
CA LEU A 202 21.90 4.18 7.92
C LEU A 202 22.13 2.81 8.60
N PRO A 203 21.05 2.07 8.94
CA PRO A 203 21.17 0.73 9.50
C PRO A 203 21.97 -0.20 8.55
N LYS A 204 22.93 -0.95 9.11
CA LYS A 204 23.83 -1.82 8.32
C LYS A 204 23.15 -3.12 7.84
N ASP A 205 22.12 -3.56 8.56
CA ASP A 205 21.44 -4.85 8.35
C ASP A 205 20.16 -4.70 7.50
N LEU A 206 20.26 -3.94 6.40
CA LEU A 206 19.21 -3.80 5.41
C LEU A 206 19.51 -4.74 4.23
N THR A 207 18.60 -5.69 3.99
CA THR A 207 18.77 -6.73 2.96
C THR A 207 17.71 -6.65 1.87
N ALA A 208 16.73 -5.76 2.02
CA ALA A 208 15.71 -5.50 1.01
C ALA A 208 16.30 -5.09 -0.33
N LYS A 209 15.79 -5.75 -1.38
CA LYS A 209 16.12 -5.43 -2.77
C LYS A 209 15.81 -3.98 -3.13
N SER A 210 14.72 -3.44 -2.60
CA SER A 210 14.33 -2.05 -2.80
C SER A 210 13.67 -1.49 -1.56
N TRP A 211 13.98 -0.24 -1.21
CA TRP A 211 13.31 0.50 -0.15
C TRP A 211 13.40 2.01 -0.35
N ILE A 212 12.52 2.75 0.31
CA ILE A 212 12.49 4.22 0.30
C ILE A 212 11.98 4.76 1.63
N VAL A 213 12.55 5.88 2.09
CA VAL A 213 12.13 6.63 3.29
C VAL A 213 11.76 8.04 2.86
N THR A 214 10.51 8.44 3.13
CA THR A 214 9.99 9.74 2.68
C THR A 214 9.27 10.48 3.78
N ASP A 215 9.35 11.80 3.75
CA ASP A 215 8.38 12.65 4.44
C ASP A 215 7.02 12.56 3.71
N ALA A 216 5.95 12.27 4.44
CA ALA A 216 4.63 12.09 3.84
C ALA A 216 3.96 13.41 3.43
N GLU A 217 4.27 14.50 4.13
CA GLU A 217 3.68 15.83 3.91
C GLU A 217 4.38 16.54 2.74
N SER A 218 5.69 16.79 2.84
CA SER A 218 6.46 17.45 1.78
C SER A 218 6.65 16.55 0.56
N GLY A 219 6.73 15.24 0.78
CA GLY A 219 7.08 14.27 -0.25
C GLY A 219 8.59 14.12 -0.43
N ASP A 220 9.42 14.76 0.39
CA ASP A 220 10.87 14.65 0.28
C ASP A 220 11.32 13.20 0.51
N VAL A 221 12.20 12.72 -0.37
CA VAL A 221 12.83 11.41 -0.22
C VAL A 221 14.12 11.60 0.56
N LEU A 222 14.15 11.08 1.79
CA LEU A 222 15.28 11.24 2.71
C LEU A 222 16.41 10.26 2.39
N ALA A 223 16.06 9.02 2.05
CA ALA A 223 16.98 7.99 1.58
C ALA A 223 16.24 6.95 0.75
N SER A 224 16.98 6.24 -0.10
CA SER A 224 16.42 5.11 -0.86
C SER A 224 17.49 4.08 -1.19
N HIS A 225 17.05 2.89 -1.60
CA HIS A 225 17.87 1.86 -2.22
C HIS A 225 17.10 1.27 -3.39
N ASN A 226 17.63 1.41 -4.60
CA ASN A 226 16.98 0.94 -5.82
C ASN A 226 15.50 1.37 -5.93
N ALA A 227 15.18 2.64 -5.70
CA ALA A 227 13.82 3.14 -5.50
C ALA A 227 12.85 2.75 -6.64
N HIS A 228 13.36 2.78 -7.88
CA HIS A 228 12.63 2.50 -9.11
C HIS A 228 12.84 1.07 -9.65
N TRP A 229 13.33 0.13 -8.82
CA TRP A 229 13.46 -1.26 -9.26
C TRP A 229 12.08 -1.90 -9.35
N GLN A 230 11.68 -2.23 -10.58
CA GLN A 230 10.46 -2.96 -10.89
C GLN A 230 10.52 -4.37 -10.30
N LEU A 231 9.69 -4.61 -9.29
CA LEU A 231 9.55 -5.86 -8.55
C LEU A 231 8.06 -6.21 -8.40
N PRO A 232 7.69 -7.50 -8.29
CA PRO A 232 6.31 -7.87 -8.00
C PRO A 232 5.86 -7.25 -6.67
N PRO A 233 4.69 -6.58 -6.61
CA PRO A 233 4.28 -5.84 -5.43
C PRO A 233 3.71 -6.73 -4.32
N ALA A 234 3.19 -7.92 -4.65
CA ALA A 234 2.25 -8.64 -3.78
C ALA A 234 1.08 -7.74 -3.36
N SER A 235 0.45 -8.04 -2.22
CA SER A 235 -0.73 -7.33 -1.74
C SER A 235 -0.53 -5.86 -1.36
N THR A 236 0.68 -5.28 -1.40
CA THR A 236 0.84 -3.83 -1.27
C THR A 236 0.21 -3.08 -2.45
N LEU A 237 0.01 -3.74 -3.61
CA LEU A 237 -0.75 -3.18 -4.73
C LEU A 237 -2.21 -2.85 -4.36
N LYS A 238 -2.76 -3.48 -3.31
CA LYS A 238 -4.10 -3.15 -2.81
C LYS A 238 -4.22 -1.71 -2.30
N MET A 239 -3.09 -1.02 -2.04
CA MET A 239 -3.10 0.42 -1.79
C MET A 239 -3.58 1.20 -3.01
N LEU A 240 -3.09 0.87 -4.22
CA LEU A 240 -3.58 1.45 -5.47
C LEU A 240 -5.06 1.12 -5.69
N PHE A 241 -5.44 -0.15 -5.51
CA PHE A 241 -6.83 -0.60 -5.61
C PHE A 241 -7.77 0.22 -4.71
N ALA A 242 -7.39 0.37 -3.43
CA ALA A 242 -8.16 1.17 -2.48
C ALA A 242 -8.20 2.64 -2.88
N ASP A 243 -7.07 3.23 -3.27
CA ASP A 243 -7.00 4.63 -3.69
C ASP A 243 -7.88 4.92 -4.93
N THR A 244 -7.99 3.96 -5.84
CA THR A 244 -8.84 4.06 -7.05
C THR A 244 -10.34 3.86 -6.76
N LEU A 245 -10.71 2.89 -5.91
CA LEU A 245 -12.12 2.47 -5.77
C LEU A 245 -12.83 3.06 -4.55
N LEU A 246 -12.12 3.46 -3.49
CA LEU A 246 -12.76 4.06 -2.30
C LEU A 246 -13.71 5.22 -2.64
N PRO A 247 -13.35 6.18 -3.52
CA PRO A 247 -14.24 7.30 -3.87
C PRO A 247 -15.53 6.88 -4.60
N LYS A 248 -15.57 5.68 -5.18
CA LYS A 248 -16.69 5.22 -6.01
C LYS A 248 -17.86 4.66 -5.20
N PHE A 249 -17.60 4.18 -3.99
CA PHE A 249 -18.57 3.38 -3.24
C PHE A 249 -18.77 3.92 -1.81
N PRO A 250 -19.97 4.46 -1.50
CA PRO A 250 -20.32 4.80 -0.13
C PRO A 250 -20.19 3.58 0.80
N LYS A 251 -19.67 3.80 2.01
CA LYS A 251 -19.45 2.73 3.01
C LYS A 251 -20.70 1.92 3.35
N THR A 252 -21.87 2.56 3.29
CA THR A 252 -23.17 1.97 3.62
C THR A 252 -23.79 1.17 2.48
N THR A 253 -23.27 1.30 1.25
CA THR A 253 -23.74 0.51 0.11
C THR A 253 -23.56 -0.96 0.41
N THR A 254 -24.57 -1.76 0.07
CA THR A 254 -24.56 -3.21 0.27
C THR A 254 -24.53 -3.94 -1.05
N HIS A 255 -23.82 -5.08 -1.09
CA HIS A 255 -23.78 -5.97 -2.24
C HIS A 255 -24.08 -7.40 -1.81
N LYS A 256 -25.04 -8.05 -2.49
CA LYS A 256 -25.29 -9.48 -2.32
C LYS A 256 -24.36 -10.25 -3.23
N VAL A 257 -23.45 -11.01 -2.65
CA VAL A 257 -22.42 -11.74 -3.38
C VAL A 257 -23.04 -12.87 -4.18
N VAL A 258 -22.71 -12.93 -5.47
CA VAL A 258 -23.06 -14.04 -6.35
C VAL A 258 -21.80 -14.85 -6.71
N PRO A 259 -21.91 -16.12 -7.14
CA PRO A 259 -20.74 -16.96 -7.41
C PRO A 259 -19.73 -16.36 -8.41
N SER A 260 -20.22 -15.62 -9.41
CA SER A 260 -19.36 -14.94 -10.39
C SER A 260 -18.48 -13.86 -9.79
N ASP A 261 -18.88 -13.27 -8.66
CA ASP A 261 -18.09 -12.24 -7.97
C ASP A 261 -16.80 -12.80 -7.37
N LEU A 262 -16.73 -14.12 -7.16
CA LEU A 262 -15.59 -14.81 -6.55
C LEU A 262 -14.77 -15.61 -7.57
N ALA A 263 -15.14 -15.53 -8.85
CA ALA A 263 -14.46 -16.26 -9.91
C ALA A 263 -13.06 -15.70 -10.19
N GLY A 264 -12.16 -16.57 -10.67
CA GLY A 264 -10.83 -16.18 -11.18
C GLY A 264 -9.78 -15.85 -10.12
N MET A 265 -10.05 -16.08 -8.82
CA MET A 265 -9.04 -15.91 -7.77
C MET A 265 -7.91 -16.93 -7.89
N GLY A 266 -6.67 -16.46 -7.69
CA GLY A 266 -5.48 -17.32 -7.67
C GLY A 266 -5.51 -18.36 -6.55
N ALA A 267 -4.99 -19.56 -6.80
CA ALA A 267 -4.90 -20.60 -5.79
C ALA A 267 -4.04 -20.16 -4.59
N GLY A 268 -4.48 -20.45 -3.37
CA GLY A 268 -3.75 -20.03 -2.16
C GLY A 268 -3.84 -18.54 -1.84
N SER A 269 -4.73 -17.79 -2.52
CA SER A 269 -5.04 -16.41 -2.18
C SER A 269 -5.42 -16.24 -0.71
N SER A 270 -5.03 -15.11 -0.12
CA SER A 270 -5.53 -14.72 1.20
C SER A 270 -7.02 -14.40 1.10
N LEU A 271 -7.82 -14.90 2.05
CA LEU A 271 -9.26 -14.71 2.08
C LEU A 271 -9.68 -14.10 3.43
N VAL A 272 -10.62 -13.18 3.42
CA VAL A 272 -11.30 -12.74 4.64
C VAL A 272 -12.41 -13.73 5.03
N GLY A 273 -12.99 -14.44 4.06
CA GLY A 273 -14.09 -15.38 4.27
C GLY A 273 -15.43 -14.88 3.74
N VAL A 274 -15.43 -14.12 2.63
CA VAL A 274 -16.64 -13.76 1.90
C VAL A 274 -17.33 -15.05 1.43
N LYS A 275 -18.66 -15.06 1.55
CA LYS A 275 -19.52 -16.19 1.18
C LYS A 275 -20.54 -15.76 0.14
N GLU A 276 -20.80 -16.63 -0.81
CA GLU A 276 -21.89 -16.48 -1.78
C GLU A 276 -23.25 -16.37 -1.06
N ASN A 277 -24.17 -15.65 -1.70
CA ASN A 277 -25.52 -15.38 -1.23
C ASN A 277 -25.63 -14.55 0.06
N PHE A 278 -24.52 -14.12 0.63
CA PHE A 278 -24.50 -13.18 1.76
C PHE A 278 -24.42 -11.75 1.23
N THR A 279 -24.99 -10.82 2.00
CA THR A 279 -24.95 -9.40 1.72
C THR A 279 -23.91 -8.73 2.61
N TYR A 280 -22.93 -8.05 2.01
CA TYR A 280 -21.89 -7.32 2.72
C TYR A 280 -22.05 -5.83 2.48
N THR A 281 -21.72 -5.02 3.49
CA THR A 281 -21.52 -3.59 3.26
C THR A 281 -20.16 -3.38 2.58
N VAL A 282 -20.01 -2.29 1.82
CA VAL A 282 -18.72 -1.85 1.29
C VAL A 282 -17.70 -1.66 2.42
N HIS A 283 -18.14 -1.18 3.59
CA HIS A 283 -17.31 -1.11 4.79
C HIS A 283 -16.76 -2.48 5.22
N ASP A 284 -17.60 -3.52 5.25
CA ASP A 284 -17.15 -4.90 5.56
C ASP A 284 -16.05 -5.32 4.57
N LEU A 285 -16.30 -5.14 3.27
CA LEU A 285 -15.35 -5.55 2.23
C LEU A 285 -14.01 -4.84 2.38
N TRP A 286 -13.99 -3.52 2.63
CA TRP A 286 -12.75 -2.79 2.86
C TRP A 286 -12.00 -3.21 4.14
N LEU A 287 -12.71 -3.54 5.22
CA LEU A 287 -12.10 -4.17 6.39
C LEU A 287 -11.43 -5.50 6.01
N GLY A 288 -12.06 -6.31 5.16
CA GLY A 288 -11.47 -7.54 4.64
C GLY A 288 -10.21 -7.33 3.80
N VAL A 289 -10.23 -6.32 2.92
CA VAL A 289 -9.09 -5.92 2.08
C VAL A 289 -7.89 -5.52 2.95
N PHE A 290 -8.08 -4.62 3.93
CA PHE A 290 -6.96 -4.10 4.70
C PHE A 290 -6.47 -5.06 5.79
N LEU A 291 -7.39 -5.64 6.59
CA LEU A 291 -6.97 -6.42 7.75
C LEU A 291 -6.50 -7.82 7.35
N ARG A 292 -7.23 -8.49 6.45
CA ARG A 292 -6.94 -9.88 6.06
C ARG A 292 -6.32 -10.03 4.68
N SER A 293 -6.07 -8.92 3.99
CA SER A 293 -5.57 -8.96 2.61
C SER A 293 -6.49 -9.76 1.69
N GLY A 294 -7.80 -9.79 2.00
CA GLY A 294 -8.77 -10.69 1.37
C GLY A 294 -8.94 -10.41 -0.12
N ASN A 295 -8.47 -11.34 -0.96
CA ASN A 295 -8.65 -11.29 -2.41
C ASN A 295 -10.13 -11.49 -2.79
N ASP A 296 -10.86 -12.26 -2.00
CA ASP A 296 -12.32 -12.41 -2.11
C ASP A 296 -13.05 -11.07 -1.99
N ALA A 297 -12.67 -10.23 -1.02
CA ALA A 297 -13.22 -8.88 -0.91
C ALA A 297 -12.83 -7.97 -2.08
N VAL A 298 -11.58 -8.08 -2.57
CA VAL A 298 -11.14 -7.36 -3.79
C VAL A 298 -11.94 -7.76 -5.01
N HIS A 299 -12.20 -9.05 -5.20
CA HIS A 299 -12.96 -9.56 -6.33
C HIS A 299 -14.42 -9.09 -6.29
N VAL A 300 -15.07 -9.09 -5.13
CA VAL A 300 -16.43 -8.53 -4.98
C VAL A 300 -16.46 -7.03 -5.30
N LEU A 301 -15.54 -6.24 -4.73
CA LEU A 301 -15.44 -4.81 -5.03
C LEU A 301 -15.12 -4.55 -6.51
N SER A 302 -14.35 -5.44 -7.15
CA SER A 302 -14.10 -5.38 -8.59
C SER A 302 -15.35 -5.70 -9.39
N ALA A 303 -16.15 -6.69 -8.98
CA ALA A 303 -17.44 -7.00 -9.61
C ALA A 303 -18.42 -5.83 -9.53
N MET A 304 -18.45 -5.14 -8.38
CA MET A 304 -19.19 -3.87 -8.22
C MET A 304 -18.67 -2.75 -9.15
N ASN A 305 -17.39 -2.80 -9.54
CA ASN A 305 -16.76 -1.89 -10.50
C ASN A 305 -16.72 -2.47 -11.93
N HIS A 306 -17.79 -3.14 -12.35
CA HIS A 306 -17.94 -3.74 -13.69
C HIS A 306 -16.91 -4.84 -14.02
N GLY A 307 -16.40 -5.52 -13.00
CA GLY A 307 -15.51 -6.67 -13.12
C GLY A 307 -14.02 -6.34 -13.04
N VAL A 308 -13.21 -7.40 -12.99
CA VAL A 308 -11.75 -7.32 -12.92
C VAL A 308 -11.13 -6.54 -14.09
N PRO A 309 -11.53 -6.76 -15.37
CA PRO A 309 -10.91 -6.02 -16.49
C PRO A 309 -11.07 -4.51 -16.39
N GLN A 310 -12.26 -4.03 -16.04
CA GLN A 310 -12.50 -2.59 -15.85
C GLN A 310 -11.73 -2.05 -14.66
N THR A 311 -11.68 -2.81 -13.56
CA THR A 311 -10.92 -2.44 -12.36
C THR A 311 -9.42 -2.31 -12.64
N VAL A 312 -8.83 -3.25 -13.37
CA VAL A 312 -7.42 -3.17 -13.79
C VAL A 312 -7.17 -1.94 -14.66
N LYS A 313 -8.07 -1.65 -15.61
CA LYS A 313 -7.99 -0.44 -16.44
C LYS A 313 -8.03 0.84 -15.61
N ASP A 314 -8.95 0.92 -14.64
CA ASP A 314 -9.08 2.08 -13.75
C ASP A 314 -7.85 2.25 -12.86
N MET A 315 -7.32 1.16 -12.31
CA MET A 315 -6.10 1.18 -11.50
C MET A 315 -4.89 1.61 -12.32
N GLN A 316 -4.75 1.12 -13.56
CA GLN A 316 -3.64 1.52 -14.43
C GLN A 316 -3.74 3.01 -14.79
N ALA A 317 -4.94 3.52 -15.08
CA ALA A 317 -5.16 4.94 -15.33
C ALA A 317 -4.84 5.79 -14.09
N HIS A 318 -5.23 5.33 -12.89
CA HIS A 318 -4.92 6.00 -11.63
C HIS A 318 -3.41 6.01 -11.34
N ALA A 319 -2.71 4.90 -11.57
CA ALA A 319 -1.24 4.85 -11.49
C ALA A 319 -0.58 5.86 -12.44
N GLN A 320 -1.10 6.00 -13.66
CA GLN A 320 -0.60 6.99 -14.62
C GLN A 320 -0.84 8.44 -14.20
N ASP A 321 -1.97 8.75 -13.55
CA ASP A 321 -2.25 10.07 -12.98
C ASP A 321 -1.29 10.37 -11.83
N LEU A 322 -1.05 9.41 -10.95
CA LEU A 322 -0.08 9.52 -9.85
C LEU A 322 1.38 9.58 -10.31
N GLN A 323 1.64 9.42 -11.61
CA GLN A 323 2.98 9.32 -12.20
C GLN A 323 3.78 8.09 -11.72
N ALA A 324 3.08 7.02 -11.36
CA ALA A 324 3.66 5.73 -10.97
C ALA A 324 4.00 4.90 -12.22
N MET A 325 5.13 5.22 -12.86
CA MET A 325 5.50 4.70 -14.18
C MET A 325 6.29 3.39 -14.14
N ASP A 326 6.64 2.89 -12.96
CA ASP A 326 7.23 1.56 -12.77
C ASP A 326 6.15 0.51 -12.48
N THR A 327 4.87 0.86 -12.62
CA THR A 327 3.74 0.01 -12.27
C THR A 327 2.96 -0.46 -13.50
N ASN A 328 2.86 -1.78 -13.64
CA ASN A 328 1.96 -2.45 -14.58
C ASN A 328 0.99 -3.34 -13.82
N VAL A 329 -0.30 -3.00 -13.93
CA VAL A 329 -1.39 -3.70 -13.24
C VAL A 329 -1.94 -4.80 -14.14
N VAL A 330 -1.88 -6.03 -13.65
CA VAL A 330 -2.42 -7.24 -14.29
C VAL A 330 -3.59 -7.80 -13.48
N SER A 331 -3.54 -7.67 -12.15
CA SER A 331 -4.64 -8.04 -11.25
C SER A 331 -4.83 -6.99 -10.15
N PRO A 332 -6.06 -6.81 -9.63
CA PRO A 332 -6.35 -5.77 -8.66
C PRO A 332 -5.82 -6.06 -7.24
N ASP A 333 -5.48 -7.32 -6.98
CA ASP A 333 -5.08 -7.80 -5.65
C ASP A 333 -3.56 -7.89 -5.46
N GLY A 334 -2.77 -7.71 -6.51
CA GLY A 334 -1.32 -7.86 -6.48
C GLY A 334 -0.83 -9.31 -6.46
N TYR A 335 -1.69 -10.28 -6.79
CA TYR A 335 -1.30 -11.68 -6.94
C TYR A 335 -0.23 -11.85 -8.04
N ASP A 336 0.56 -12.92 -7.94
CA ASP A 336 1.63 -13.23 -8.90
C ASP A 336 1.03 -13.47 -10.29
N ALA A 337 1.37 -12.59 -11.23
CA ALA A 337 0.98 -12.70 -12.62
C ALA A 337 2.13 -12.24 -13.54
N PRO A 338 2.30 -12.84 -14.73
CA PRO A 338 3.31 -12.39 -15.69
C PRO A 338 3.16 -10.89 -16.00
N GLY A 339 4.25 -10.15 -15.86
CA GLY A 339 4.28 -8.70 -16.11
C GLY A 339 3.74 -7.84 -14.96
N GLN A 340 3.16 -8.39 -13.89
CA GLN A 340 2.73 -7.61 -12.72
C GLN A 340 3.95 -7.08 -11.98
N HIS A 341 4.10 -5.75 -11.91
CA HIS A 341 5.21 -5.11 -11.21
C HIS A 341 4.84 -3.73 -10.69
N SER A 342 5.63 -3.26 -9.72
CA SER A 342 5.65 -1.88 -9.20
C SER A 342 7.06 -1.58 -8.67
N SER A 343 7.29 -0.44 -8.04
CA SER A 343 8.56 -0.10 -7.38
C SER A 343 8.32 0.43 -5.96
N ALA A 344 9.36 0.50 -5.13
CA ALA A 344 9.23 1.07 -3.80
C ALA A 344 8.78 2.54 -3.87
N TYR A 345 9.24 3.27 -4.88
CA TYR A 345 8.81 4.63 -5.18
C TYR A 345 7.30 4.69 -5.50
N ASP A 346 6.82 3.88 -6.45
CA ASP A 346 5.42 3.88 -6.89
C ASP A 346 4.46 3.43 -5.78
N LEU A 347 4.80 2.38 -5.04
CA LEU A 347 4.01 1.93 -3.88
C LEU A 347 3.88 3.03 -2.82
N THR A 348 4.91 3.86 -2.66
CA THR A 348 4.89 5.00 -1.73
C THR A 348 4.01 6.14 -2.24
N LEU A 349 3.96 6.38 -3.56
CA LEU A 349 2.99 7.30 -4.17
C LEU A 349 1.55 6.86 -3.88
N PHE A 350 1.25 5.57 -4.03
CA PHE A 350 -0.09 5.04 -3.73
C PHE A 350 -0.47 5.24 -2.27
N ALA A 351 0.46 4.95 -1.34
CA ALA A 351 0.24 5.18 0.08
C ALA A 351 0.01 6.67 0.37
N ARG A 352 0.84 7.58 -0.15
CA ARG A 352 0.72 9.03 0.09
C ARG A 352 -0.61 9.59 -0.44
N SER A 353 -1.03 9.17 -1.63
CA SER A 353 -2.32 9.56 -2.22
C SER A 353 -3.51 8.99 -1.45
N GLY A 354 -3.46 7.70 -1.13
CA GLY A 354 -4.50 7.03 -0.34
C GLY A 354 -4.68 7.66 1.03
N LEU A 355 -3.59 7.97 1.73
CA LEU A 355 -3.62 8.57 3.07
C LEU A 355 -4.24 9.98 3.12
N GLN A 356 -4.48 10.64 1.98
CA GLN A 356 -5.30 11.86 1.94
C GLN A 356 -6.76 11.59 2.31
N LYS A 357 -7.25 10.37 2.09
CA LYS A 357 -8.66 9.98 2.26
C LYS A 357 -8.89 9.44 3.67
N ALA A 358 -9.92 9.96 4.33
CA ALA A 358 -10.20 9.63 5.74
C ALA A 358 -10.59 8.16 5.95
N ASP A 359 -11.28 7.57 4.98
CA ASP A 359 -11.64 6.17 4.97
C ASP A 359 -10.43 5.25 4.77
N PHE A 360 -9.52 5.59 3.86
CA PHE A 360 -8.27 4.86 3.68
C PHE A 360 -7.47 4.81 5.00
N ARG A 361 -7.33 5.96 5.68
CA ARG A 361 -6.66 6.04 6.99
C ARG A 361 -7.34 5.17 8.04
N GLU A 362 -8.67 5.19 8.09
CA GLU A 362 -9.47 4.37 8.99
C GLU A 362 -9.16 2.88 8.78
N TYR A 363 -9.25 2.38 7.55
CA TYR A 363 -9.02 0.96 7.26
C TYR A 363 -7.57 0.54 7.49
N ALA A 364 -6.60 1.36 7.07
CA ALA A 364 -5.18 1.08 7.22
C ALA A 364 -4.71 1.01 8.68
N SER A 365 -5.32 1.82 9.56
CA SER A 365 -4.97 1.90 10.99
C SER A 365 -5.83 1.01 11.90
N THR A 366 -6.86 0.34 11.37
CA THR A 366 -7.71 -0.55 12.15
C THR A 366 -6.95 -1.83 12.51
N ALA A 367 -6.76 -2.11 13.80
CA ALA A 367 -6.03 -3.27 14.29
C ALA A 367 -6.90 -4.55 14.32
N THR A 368 -8.15 -4.44 14.75
CA THR A 368 -9.13 -5.53 14.76
C THR A 368 -10.52 -5.02 14.36
N ALA A 369 -11.34 -5.91 13.80
CA ALA A 369 -12.73 -5.61 13.49
C ALA A 369 -13.57 -6.89 13.55
N LYS A 370 -14.90 -6.74 13.61
CA LYS A 370 -15.82 -7.87 13.45
C LYS A 370 -16.27 -7.98 12.00
N PHE A 371 -16.15 -9.15 11.37
CA PHE A 371 -16.56 -9.41 9.99
C PHE A 371 -17.76 -10.37 9.94
N PRO A 372 -18.71 -10.24 8.99
CA PRO A 372 -19.88 -11.12 8.91
C PRO A 372 -19.51 -12.60 8.77
N GLU A 373 -20.12 -13.46 9.60
CA GLU A 373 -19.84 -14.90 9.65
C GLU A 373 -21.00 -15.74 9.10
N SER A 374 -22.24 -15.43 9.54
CA SER A 374 -23.45 -16.15 9.16
C SER A 374 -24.62 -15.19 9.01
N GLN A 375 -25.39 -15.37 7.93
CA GLN A 375 -26.58 -14.60 7.64
C GLN A 375 -27.76 -15.55 7.44
N LYS A 376 -28.84 -15.31 8.19
CA LYS A 376 -30.11 -16.06 8.08
C LYS A 376 -31.25 -15.05 8.04
N LYS A 377 -32.20 -15.26 7.13
CA LYS A 377 -33.36 -14.37 6.98
C LYS A 377 -34.09 -14.23 8.32
N GLY A 378 -34.36 -13.00 8.73
CA GLY A 378 -35.06 -12.69 9.99
C GLY A 378 -34.22 -12.88 11.27
N LYS A 379 -32.90 -13.08 11.15
CA LYS A 379 -32.00 -13.17 12.31
C LYS A 379 -30.86 -12.16 12.21
N THR A 380 -30.37 -11.72 13.35
CA THR A 380 -29.16 -10.89 13.43
C THR A 380 -27.96 -11.64 12.85
N THR A 381 -27.20 -10.97 11.99
CA THR A 381 -25.95 -11.48 11.43
C THR A 381 -24.93 -11.75 12.53
N SER A 382 -24.43 -12.98 12.65
CA SER A 382 -23.29 -13.26 13.53
C SER A 382 -22.00 -12.75 12.90
N ARG A 383 -21.03 -12.36 13.72
CA ARG A 383 -19.76 -11.80 13.26
C ARG A 383 -18.59 -12.41 14.03
N PHE A 384 -17.49 -12.68 13.34
CA PHE A 384 -16.23 -13.16 13.94
C PHE A 384 -15.16 -12.07 13.91
N GLU A 385 -14.15 -12.17 14.75
CA GLU A 385 -13.06 -11.18 14.78
C GLU A 385 -12.03 -11.43 13.66
N ILE A 386 -11.66 -10.36 12.98
CA ILE A 386 -10.52 -10.29 12.08
C ILE A 386 -9.47 -9.34 12.65
N GLN A 387 -8.19 -9.67 12.45
CA GLN A 387 -7.06 -8.87 12.90
C GLN A 387 -6.22 -8.45 11.69
N ASN A 388 -5.65 -7.25 11.77
CA ASN A 388 -4.76 -6.71 10.76
C ASN A 388 -3.46 -7.51 10.65
N THR A 389 -3.11 -7.91 9.43
CA THR A 389 -1.89 -8.67 9.12
C THR A 389 -0.61 -7.82 9.19
N ASN A 390 -0.72 -6.49 9.29
CA ASN A 390 0.40 -5.60 9.59
C ASN A 390 0.90 -5.85 11.03
N ARG A 391 2.05 -6.51 11.16
CA ARG A 391 2.64 -6.85 12.46
C ARG A 391 3.30 -5.67 13.16
N LEU A 392 3.67 -4.60 12.47
CA LEU A 392 4.05 -3.37 13.16
C LEU A 392 2.85 -2.75 13.88
N LEU A 393 1.63 -2.93 13.39
CA LEU A 393 0.42 -2.46 14.06
C LEU A 393 -0.04 -3.39 15.20
N THR A 394 -0.02 -4.71 14.96
CA THR A 394 -0.63 -5.69 15.87
C THR A 394 0.34 -6.41 16.80
N GLY A 395 1.64 -6.30 16.54
CA GLY A 395 2.67 -7.13 17.18
C GLY A 395 2.63 -8.59 16.72
N ASP A 396 3.69 -9.33 17.04
CA ASP A 396 3.81 -10.78 16.90
C ASP A 396 4.89 -11.31 17.85
N VAL A 397 5.05 -12.63 17.94
CA VAL A 397 6.14 -13.23 18.71
C VAL A 397 7.49 -12.78 18.14
N GLY A 398 8.28 -12.08 18.96
CA GLY A 398 9.57 -11.51 18.54
C GLY A 398 9.47 -10.22 17.72
N LEU A 399 8.32 -9.56 17.71
CA LEU A 399 8.10 -8.25 17.11
C LEU A 399 7.05 -7.46 17.90
N ASP A 400 7.49 -6.47 18.67
CA ASP A 400 6.55 -5.56 19.33
C ASP A 400 5.84 -4.65 18.32
N ALA A 401 4.63 -4.22 18.67
CA ALA A 401 3.95 -3.18 17.91
C ALA A 401 4.77 -1.89 17.92
N TYR A 402 4.95 -1.29 16.75
CA TYR A 402 5.79 -0.11 16.58
C TYR A 402 5.06 1.15 17.05
N LYS A 403 5.70 1.91 17.94
CA LYS A 403 5.12 3.15 18.48
C LYS A 403 4.98 4.22 17.38
N GLY A 404 3.76 4.71 17.22
CA GLY A 404 3.40 5.76 16.26
C GLY A 404 3.01 5.23 14.87
N ILE A 405 2.99 3.90 14.66
CA ILE A 405 2.54 3.31 13.39
C ILE A 405 1.03 3.55 13.19
N ALA A 406 0.63 3.81 11.94
CA ALA A 406 -0.76 4.03 11.58
C ALA A 406 -1.18 3.33 10.27
N GLY A 407 -0.44 2.29 9.86
CA GLY A 407 -0.67 1.57 8.61
C GLY A 407 0.64 1.11 7.95
N VAL A 408 0.69 0.88 6.64
CA VAL A 408 -0.42 0.93 5.66
C VAL A 408 -0.81 -0.47 5.23
N LYS A 409 0.10 -1.20 4.57
CA LYS A 409 -0.22 -2.52 4.04
C LYS A 409 1.02 -3.39 3.85
N ASN A 410 0.87 -4.68 4.16
CA ASN A 410 1.83 -5.75 3.87
C ASN A 410 1.38 -6.61 2.68
N GLY A 411 2.33 -7.31 2.07
CA GLY A 411 2.12 -8.32 1.05
C GLY A 411 3.17 -9.43 1.12
N ASN A 412 2.79 -10.61 0.63
CA ASN A 412 3.72 -11.71 0.40
C ASN A 412 3.18 -12.60 -0.70
N THR A 413 4.02 -12.94 -1.69
CA THR A 413 3.75 -13.96 -2.70
C THR A 413 5.05 -14.71 -3.02
N THR A 414 4.96 -15.77 -3.80
CA THR A 414 6.12 -16.58 -4.18
C THR A 414 7.14 -15.76 -4.98
N ASN A 415 6.68 -14.93 -5.91
CA ASN A 415 7.58 -14.15 -6.76
C ASN A 415 8.02 -12.82 -6.10
N ALA A 416 7.14 -12.18 -5.32
CA ALA A 416 7.46 -10.92 -4.67
C ALA A 416 8.39 -11.10 -3.46
N GLY A 417 8.26 -12.21 -2.73
CA GLY A 417 8.69 -12.25 -1.33
C GLY A 417 7.85 -11.30 -0.47
N ALA A 418 8.37 -10.93 0.70
CA ALA A 418 7.68 -10.02 1.61
C ALA A 418 7.80 -8.56 1.17
N THR A 419 6.68 -7.84 1.13
CA THR A 419 6.62 -6.40 0.84
C THR A 419 5.83 -5.68 1.93
N PHE A 420 6.20 -4.44 2.23
CA PHE A 420 5.49 -3.64 3.23
C PHE A 420 5.63 -2.16 2.95
N THR A 421 4.54 -1.42 3.17
CA THR A 421 4.55 0.04 3.28
C THR A 421 3.96 0.43 4.62
N GLY A 422 4.74 1.18 5.41
CA GLY A 422 4.38 1.66 6.73
C GLY A 422 4.31 3.18 6.77
N VAL A 423 3.35 3.71 7.54
CA VAL A 423 3.30 5.14 7.90
C VAL A 423 3.40 5.25 9.42
N ALA A 424 4.24 6.15 9.91
CA ALA A 424 4.32 6.45 11.33
C ALA A 424 4.46 7.95 11.58
N GLU A 425 3.96 8.39 12.73
CA GLU A 425 4.11 9.75 13.22
C GLU A 425 4.86 9.80 14.55
N ARG A 426 5.82 10.73 14.66
CA ARG A 426 6.46 11.11 15.92
C ARG A 426 6.72 12.61 15.92
N ASN A 427 6.35 13.30 16.99
CA ASN A 427 6.58 14.73 17.15
C ASN A 427 6.11 15.56 15.94
N LYS A 428 4.92 15.26 15.39
CA LYS A 428 4.32 15.87 14.18
C LYS A 428 5.03 15.57 12.87
N LYS A 429 6.18 14.87 12.88
CA LYS A 429 6.81 14.37 11.66
C LYS A 429 6.09 13.10 11.23
N VAL A 430 5.66 13.03 9.97
CA VAL A 430 5.02 11.85 9.39
C VAL A 430 5.94 11.26 8.33
N LEU A 431 6.34 10.00 8.54
CA LEU A 431 7.21 9.28 7.61
C LEU A 431 6.46 8.13 6.96
N LEU A 432 6.73 7.94 5.67
CA LEU A 432 6.37 6.77 4.89
C LEU A 432 7.62 5.97 4.56
N VAL A 433 7.55 4.66 4.75
CA VAL A 433 8.63 3.73 4.40
C VAL A 433 8.05 2.55 3.64
N THR A 434 8.61 2.26 2.46
CA THR A 434 8.32 1.04 1.71
C THR A 434 9.56 0.17 1.65
N VAL A 435 9.37 -1.14 1.86
CA VAL A 435 10.41 -2.18 1.83
C VAL A 435 9.92 -3.34 0.97
N MET A 436 10.75 -3.79 0.03
CA MET A 436 10.44 -4.87 -0.90
C MET A 436 11.51 -5.96 -0.87
N ASN A 437 11.06 -7.19 -0.63
CA ASN A 437 11.83 -8.42 -0.74
C ASN A 437 13.16 -8.40 0.04
N PRO A 438 13.12 -8.31 1.39
CA PRO A 438 14.29 -8.51 2.25
C PRO A 438 14.90 -9.90 2.06
N ASP A 439 16.19 -9.94 1.76
CA ASP A 439 17.00 -11.15 1.66
C ASP A 439 17.63 -11.51 3.01
N SER A 440 16.79 -11.66 4.04
CA SER A 440 17.22 -11.97 5.40
C SER A 440 16.55 -13.23 5.93
N LYS A 441 17.30 -14.00 6.72
CA LYS A 441 16.77 -15.14 7.49
C LYS A 441 16.09 -14.72 8.80
N GLU A 442 16.12 -13.43 9.13
CA GLU A 442 15.48 -12.87 10.31
C GLU A 442 13.95 -13.03 10.22
N SER A 443 13.32 -13.52 11.29
CA SER A 443 11.86 -13.52 11.38
C SER A 443 11.32 -12.10 11.28
N HIS A 444 10.26 -11.91 10.50
CA HIS A 444 9.65 -10.60 10.28
C HIS A 444 10.60 -9.54 9.66
N ALA A 445 11.61 -9.97 8.88
CA ALA A 445 12.61 -9.07 8.28
C ALA A 445 12.01 -7.81 7.64
N VAL A 446 10.92 -7.93 6.86
CA VAL A 446 10.28 -6.78 6.19
C VAL A 446 9.80 -5.72 7.18
N TYR A 447 9.26 -6.16 8.32
CA TYR A 447 8.75 -5.28 9.36
C TYR A 447 9.90 -4.67 10.16
N LYS A 448 10.91 -5.47 10.50
CA LYS A 448 12.06 -5.00 11.28
C LYS A 448 12.95 -4.05 10.49
N GLU A 449 13.19 -4.32 9.21
CA GLU A 449 13.87 -3.37 8.33
C GLU A 449 13.07 -2.07 8.17
N THR A 450 11.75 -2.15 8.04
CA THR A 450 10.89 -0.97 8.04
C THR A 450 11.00 -0.18 9.35
N ALA A 451 10.96 -0.85 10.50
CA ALA A 451 11.10 -0.20 11.81
C ALA A 451 12.47 0.50 11.95
N ARG A 452 13.56 -0.16 11.54
CA ARG A 452 14.92 0.42 11.53
C ARG A 452 15.00 1.66 10.62
N LEU A 453 14.37 1.62 9.46
CA LEU A 453 14.31 2.74 8.51
C LEU A 453 13.45 3.90 9.04
N LEU A 454 12.32 3.61 9.68
CA LEU A 454 11.50 4.62 10.35
C LEU A 454 12.27 5.29 11.49
N ASP A 455 12.93 4.50 12.36
CA ASP A 455 13.74 5.01 13.46
C ASP A 455 14.88 5.89 12.96
N TRP A 456 15.57 5.45 11.90
CA TRP A 456 16.58 6.27 11.22
C TRP A 456 15.98 7.57 10.69
N GLY A 457 14.85 7.50 9.97
CA GLY A 457 14.22 8.67 9.36
C GLY A 457 13.81 9.73 10.39
N PHE A 458 13.27 9.31 11.55
CA PHE A 458 12.94 10.25 12.63
C PHE A 458 14.17 10.90 13.26
N GLN A 459 15.29 10.17 13.36
CA GLN A 459 16.54 10.71 13.90
C GLN A 459 17.28 11.62 12.90
N ALA A 460 17.08 11.35 11.61
CA ALA A 460 17.68 12.07 10.48
C ALA A 460 16.91 13.33 10.07
N ASP A 461 15.70 13.54 10.58
CA ASP A 461 14.88 14.71 10.28
C ASP A 461 15.63 16.02 10.51
N GLY A 462 15.59 16.92 9.52
CA GLY A 462 16.35 18.18 9.50
C GLY A 462 17.87 18.05 9.37
N LYS A 463 18.42 16.84 9.20
CA LYS A 463 19.87 16.58 9.12
C LYS A 463 20.33 15.94 7.82
N VAL A 464 19.40 15.68 6.90
CA VAL A 464 19.69 15.10 5.58
C VAL A 464 19.15 16.02 4.49
N THR A 465 19.90 16.12 3.39
CA THR A 465 19.40 16.78 2.18
C THR A 465 18.59 15.75 1.39
N PRO A 466 17.34 16.05 0.97
CA PRO A 466 16.56 15.11 0.19
C PRO A 466 17.31 14.64 -1.07
N VAL A 467 17.24 13.34 -1.37
CA VAL A 467 17.79 12.72 -2.58
C VAL A 467 16.82 12.76 -3.77
N GLY A 468 15.61 13.25 -3.53
CA GLY A 468 14.54 13.37 -4.50
C GLY A 468 13.22 13.76 -3.83
N THR A 469 12.13 13.66 -4.57
CA THR A 469 10.77 13.99 -4.10
C THR A 469 9.75 13.04 -4.72
N LEU A 470 8.71 12.72 -3.96
CA LEU A 470 7.49 12.09 -4.46
C LEU A 470 6.70 13.13 -5.26
N VAL A 471 6.71 12.98 -6.59
CA VAL A 471 6.02 13.90 -7.50
C VAL A 471 4.50 13.95 -7.19
N PRO A 472 3.85 15.13 -7.32
CA PRO A 472 2.41 15.23 -7.16
C PRO A 472 1.67 14.58 -8.36
N PRO A 473 0.38 14.23 -8.23
CA PRO A 473 -0.42 13.74 -9.35
C PRO A 473 -0.47 14.73 -10.52
N LYS A 474 -0.64 14.23 -11.76
CA LYS A 474 -0.80 15.08 -12.95
C LYS A 474 -2.04 15.96 -12.83
N SER A 475 -3.13 15.41 -12.31
CA SER A 475 -4.38 16.13 -11.99
C SER A 475 -4.19 17.34 -11.05
N ALA A 476 -3.21 17.30 -10.15
CA ALA A 476 -2.89 18.42 -9.25
C ALA A 476 -2.11 19.56 -9.93
N LYS A 477 -1.52 19.31 -11.11
CA LYS A 477 -0.71 20.30 -11.85
C LYS A 477 -1.51 21.17 -12.83
N SER A 478 -2.81 20.97 -12.99
CA SER A 478 -3.64 21.86 -13.83
C SER A 478 -3.87 23.20 -13.14
N PRO A 479 -3.27 24.30 -13.62
CA PRO A 479 -3.56 25.62 -13.10
C PRO A 479 -4.84 26.09 -13.81
N GLY A 480 -5.92 26.21 -13.04
CA GLY A 480 -6.84 27.33 -13.23
C GLY A 480 -6.09 28.63 -12.91
N SER A 481 -5.19 29.04 -13.80
CA SER A 481 -4.60 30.37 -13.85
C SER A 481 -4.67 30.77 -15.31
N GLY A 482 -5.87 31.16 -15.72
CA GLY A 482 -6.02 32.01 -16.88
C GLY A 482 -5.10 33.21 -16.68
N THR A 483 -4.24 33.44 -17.67
CA THR A 483 -3.58 34.72 -17.90
C THR A 483 -4.70 35.75 -18.11
N ALA A 484 -5.23 36.28 -17.02
CA ALA A 484 -5.93 37.56 -17.02
C ALA A 484 -4.86 38.65 -17.07
N GLY A 485 -4.36 38.89 -18.29
CA GLY A 485 -3.49 39.99 -18.66
C GLY A 485 -4.05 40.65 -19.90
N SER A 486 -4.90 41.65 -19.67
CA SER A 486 -5.41 42.70 -20.57
C SER A 486 -5.17 42.53 -22.07
N ALA A 487 -6.21 42.08 -22.76
CA ALA A 487 -6.52 42.60 -24.09
C ALA A 487 -7.16 44.00 -23.92
N SER A 488 -6.48 45.03 -24.41
CA SER A 488 -7.12 46.31 -24.78
C SER A 488 -7.60 46.21 -26.23
N PRO A 489 -8.69 46.92 -26.59
CA PRO A 489 -9.54 46.57 -27.71
C PRO A 489 -9.06 47.22 -29.02
N GLN A 490 -9.03 46.45 -30.11
CA GLN A 490 -9.12 47.00 -31.46
C GLN A 490 -10.01 46.11 -32.31
N GLY A 491 -11.08 46.72 -32.81
CA GLY A 491 -12.10 46.08 -33.63
C GLY A 491 -11.66 45.87 -35.09
N GLU A 492 -12.41 44.96 -35.72
CA GLU A 492 -12.77 44.86 -37.15
C GLU A 492 -11.76 45.33 -38.22
N ALA A 493 -11.27 44.38 -39.04
CA ALA A 493 -11.85 44.09 -40.37
C ALA A 493 -10.90 43.24 -41.25
N GLY A 494 -11.43 42.18 -41.86
CA GLY A 494 -11.23 41.78 -43.27
C GLY A 494 -9.85 41.29 -43.79
N PRO A 495 -9.78 40.19 -44.58
CA PRO A 495 -8.52 39.59 -45.05
C PRO A 495 -8.10 40.03 -46.47
N ALA A 496 -6.79 39.96 -46.77
CA ALA A 496 -6.19 39.22 -47.91
C ALA A 496 -4.90 39.84 -48.53
N LYS A 497 -3.92 38.94 -48.69
CA LYS A 497 -2.89 38.81 -49.77
C LYS A 497 -1.64 39.72 -49.83
N PRO A 498 -0.55 39.22 -50.47
CA PRO A 498 0.84 39.44 -50.06
C PRO A 498 1.73 40.12 -51.13
N ALA A 499 2.87 40.69 -50.72
CA ALA A 499 4.06 40.95 -51.54
C ALA A 499 5.16 41.45 -50.57
N ALA A 500 6.30 40.77 -50.41
CA ALA A 500 7.49 40.77 -51.26
C ALA A 500 8.60 41.70 -50.70
N HIS A 501 9.78 41.10 -50.54
CA HIS A 501 11.14 41.68 -50.52
C HIS A 501 11.42 42.94 -49.68
N ALA A 502 12.36 42.82 -48.74
CA ALA A 502 13.75 43.25 -48.97
C ALA A 502 14.64 42.96 -47.76
N THR A 503 15.90 42.79 -48.09
CA THR A 503 17.08 42.34 -47.34
C THR A 503 17.76 43.44 -46.52
N ALA A 504 18.61 42.99 -45.57
CA ALA A 504 19.76 43.68 -44.95
C ALA A 504 19.38 44.76 -43.92
N SER A 505 20.09 44.98 -42.80
CA SER A 505 21.39 44.56 -42.30
C SER A 505 21.51 44.97 -40.82
N THR A 506 22.42 44.32 -40.09
CA THR A 506 23.16 44.74 -38.88
C THR A 506 23.08 46.22 -38.49
N ASP A 507 22.85 46.57 -37.22
CA ASP A 507 23.91 46.75 -36.21
C ASP A 507 23.38 47.18 -34.81
N ASN A 508 24.25 47.01 -33.82
CA ASN A 508 24.11 47.21 -32.37
C ASN A 508 23.63 48.60 -31.90
N SER A 509 22.92 48.70 -30.77
CA SER A 509 23.16 49.76 -29.74
C SER A 509 22.33 49.61 -28.44
N SER A 510 23.08 49.54 -27.33
CA SER A 510 22.87 50.11 -25.98
C SER A 510 21.56 49.86 -25.20
N GLY A 511 21.70 48.98 -24.20
CA GLY A 511 20.87 48.98 -22.99
C GLY A 511 21.27 50.11 -22.05
N VAL A 512 20.40 51.13 -21.95
CA VAL A 512 20.37 52.10 -20.83
C VAL A 512 18.92 52.39 -20.37
N GLY A 513 17.88 51.94 -21.10
CA GLY A 513 16.48 52.29 -20.82
C GLY A 513 15.74 51.48 -19.74
N ILE A 514 16.27 50.35 -19.27
CA ILE A 514 15.52 49.44 -18.38
C ILE A 514 15.81 49.68 -16.88
N ALA A 515 16.94 50.32 -16.55
CA ALA A 515 17.36 50.53 -15.16
C ALA A 515 16.64 51.70 -14.46
N LEU A 516 16.01 52.63 -15.19
CA LEU A 516 15.30 53.79 -14.60
C LEU A 516 13.80 53.54 -14.36
N ALA A 517 13.20 52.52 -14.99
CA ALA A 517 11.79 52.18 -14.78
C ALA A 517 11.54 51.38 -13.48
N ILE A 518 12.53 50.64 -12.99
CA ILE A 518 12.39 49.77 -11.81
C ILE A 518 12.49 50.57 -10.50
N THR A 519 13.31 51.62 -10.46
CA THR A 519 13.50 52.43 -9.24
C THR A 519 12.32 53.37 -8.94
N GLY A 520 11.62 53.85 -9.97
CA GLY A 520 10.41 54.68 -9.81
C GLY A 520 9.21 53.90 -9.29
N GLY A 521 9.03 52.65 -9.71
CA GLY A 521 7.90 51.80 -9.29
C GLY A 521 7.95 51.41 -7.81
N VAL A 522 9.15 51.17 -7.26
CA VAL A 522 9.32 50.78 -5.86
C VAL A 522 8.97 51.93 -4.90
N LEU A 523 9.28 53.18 -5.26
CA LEU A 523 8.97 54.34 -4.41
C LEU A 523 7.46 54.64 -4.34
N VAL A 524 6.72 54.41 -5.43
CA VAL A 524 5.25 54.60 -5.44
C VAL A 524 4.54 53.53 -4.62
N VAL A 525 5.00 52.28 -4.66
CA VAL A 525 4.42 51.19 -3.85
C VAL A 525 4.71 51.40 -2.36
N LEU A 526 5.92 51.85 -1.99
CA LEU A 526 6.26 52.16 -0.60
C LEU A 526 5.46 53.35 -0.07
N ALA A 527 5.27 54.41 -0.86
CA ALA A 527 4.43 55.54 -0.48
C ALA A 527 2.95 55.13 -0.30
N GLY A 528 2.42 54.29 -1.19
CA GLY A 528 1.07 53.73 -1.08
C GLY A 528 0.88 52.84 0.16
N GLY A 529 1.89 52.01 0.48
CA GLY A 529 1.90 51.18 1.68
C GLY A 529 1.87 52.00 2.98
N VAL A 530 2.71 53.04 3.07
CA VAL A 530 2.75 53.94 4.24
C VAL A 530 1.42 54.69 4.40
N PHE A 531 0.81 55.16 3.30
CA PHE A 531 -0.49 55.83 3.33
C PHE A 531 -1.62 54.93 3.84
N LEU A 532 -1.66 53.66 3.40
CA LEU A 532 -2.68 52.69 3.83
C LEU A 532 -2.53 52.27 5.29
N VAL A 533 -1.29 52.15 5.80
CA VAL A 533 -1.03 51.87 7.21
C VAL A 533 -1.46 53.06 8.09
N ARG A 534 -1.16 54.30 7.67
CA ARG A 534 -1.57 55.51 8.40
C ARG A 534 -3.10 55.70 8.43
N LYS A 535 -3.81 55.28 7.38
CA LYS A 535 -5.29 55.36 7.32
C LYS A 535 -5.98 54.32 8.22
N LYS A 536 -5.41 53.13 8.38
CA LYS A 536 -6.02 52.07 9.21
C LYS A 536 -5.68 52.20 10.70
N TRP A 537 -4.55 52.83 11.07
CA TRP A 537 -4.05 52.89 12.45
C TRP A 537 -3.59 54.32 12.79
N PRO A 538 -4.50 55.27 13.07
CA PRO A 538 -4.11 56.61 13.49
C PRO A 538 -3.38 56.53 14.84
N LEU A 539 -2.12 56.97 14.86
CA LEU A 539 -1.31 57.04 16.07
C LEU A 539 -1.99 58.01 17.06
N ARG A 540 -2.32 57.51 18.26
CA ARG A 540 -2.78 58.35 19.38
C ARG A 540 -1.68 59.37 19.72
N ALA A 541 -2.03 60.65 19.70
CA ALA A 541 -1.17 61.73 20.18
C ALA A 541 -0.95 61.55 21.69
N LYS A 542 0.31 61.59 22.12
CA LYS A 542 0.65 61.71 23.54
C LYS A 542 0.50 63.19 23.93
N SER A 543 -0.43 63.48 24.82
CA SER A 543 -0.42 64.64 25.71
C SER A 543 0.61 64.46 26.81
#